data_AF-A0A3N0CMW3-F1
#
_entry.id   AF-A0A3N0CMW3-F1
#
_cell.length_a   1.000
_cell.length_b   1.000
_cell.length_c   1.000
_cell.angle_alpha   90.00
_cell.angle_beta   90.00
_cell.angle_gamma   90.00
#
_symmetry.space_group_name_H-M   'P 1'
#
loop_
_entity.id
_entity.type
_entity.pdbx_description
1 polymer ?
#
loop_
_entity_poly.entity_id
_entity_poly.type
_entity_poly.pdbx_seq_one_letter_code
_entity_poly.pdbx_strand_id
1 'polypeptide(L)'
;MVGVALERVIPDPGFADDDGRADPAVTAALAAYDADPHGRNAPTLATLQDTRVLVPVLAVLGEVEYDENGLAHDKTSDMATVLITGQDGRTALLAFTSQEALTTWNPEARPVAVSLRKAALSAIQDGADALLVDVAGPVLFPIEGDDLRALGEDLLLVRVGEGWGWAQAVERPDVTQER
;
A
#
# COMPACT_ATOMS: atom_id res chain seq x y z
N MET A 1 35.18 -22.71 20.31
CA MET A 1 34.29 -21.59 19.93
C MET A 1 33.36 -22.09 18.85
N VAL A 2 32.08 -22.27 19.15
CA VAL A 2 31.05 -22.62 18.15
C VAL A 2 30.49 -21.28 17.67
N GLY A 3 30.71 -20.97 16.39
CA GLY A 3 30.16 -19.77 15.78
C GLY A 3 28.65 -19.89 15.67
N VAL A 4 27.92 -19.02 16.35
CA VAL A 4 26.48 -18.89 16.20
C VAL A 4 26.26 -18.24 14.84
N ALA A 5 25.76 -19.00 13.86
CA ALA A 5 25.24 -18.42 12.64
C ALA A 5 24.05 -17.54 13.05
N LEU A 6 24.14 -16.23 12.79
CA LEU A 6 23.00 -15.34 12.88
C LEU A 6 21.98 -15.80 11.86
N GLU A 7 20.99 -16.55 12.32
CA GLU A 7 19.84 -16.93 11.52
C GLU A 7 19.15 -15.63 11.12
N ARG A 8 19.28 -15.27 9.84
CA ARG A 8 18.53 -14.17 9.25
C ARG A 8 17.07 -14.61 9.24
N VAL A 9 16.37 -14.34 10.32
CA VAL A 9 14.92 -14.39 10.37
C VAL A 9 14.44 -13.35 9.37
N ILE A 10 14.03 -13.80 8.19
CA ILE A 10 13.32 -12.95 7.25
C ILE A 10 11.96 -12.69 7.91
N PRO A 11 11.61 -11.43 8.22
CA PRO A 11 10.30 -11.13 8.78
C PRO A 11 9.24 -11.63 7.79
N ASP A 12 8.34 -12.50 8.26
CA ASP A 12 7.15 -12.88 7.51
C ASP A 12 6.23 -11.65 7.48
N PRO A 13 5.94 -11.06 6.30
CA PRO A 13 5.08 -9.89 6.20
C PRO A 13 3.62 -10.21 6.54
N GLY A 14 3.28 -11.48 6.84
CA GLY A 14 1.92 -11.95 7.15
C GLY A 14 1.15 -12.43 5.93
N PHE A 15 1.86 -12.63 4.80
CA PHE A 15 1.27 -12.93 3.49
C PHE A 15 2.01 -14.07 2.78
N ALA A 16 2.62 -14.99 3.53
CA ALA A 16 3.43 -16.09 2.97
C ALA A 16 2.65 -17.00 1.98
N ASP A 17 1.33 -17.13 2.16
CA ASP A 17 0.44 -17.92 1.30
C ASP A 17 -0.29 -17.08 0.22
N ASP A 18 0.11 -15.82 0.02
CA ASP A 18 -0.48 -14.94 -0.99
C ASP A 18 -0.15 -15.43 -2.42
N ASP A 19 -1.19 -15.84 -3.15
CA ASP A 19 -1.08 -16.33 -4.53
C ASP A 19 -0.96 -15.21 -5.57
N GLY A 20 -0.92 -13.95 -5.12
CA GLY A 20 -0.74 -12.77 -5.94
C GLY A 20 -1.99 -12.29 -6.66
N ARG A 21 -3.13 -12.99 -6.54
CA ARG A 21 -4.39 -12.60 -7.20
C ARG A 21 -5.16 -11.59 -6.39
N ALA A 22 -5.92 -10.71 -7.04
CA ALA A 22 -6.85 -9.83 -6.36
C ALA A 22 -7.96 -10.64 -5.68
N ASP A 23 -8.42 -10.15 -4.53
CA ASP A 23 -9.61 -10.70 -3.88
C ASP A 23 -10.81 -10.54 -4.84
N PRO A 24 -11.61 -11.60 -5.10
CA PRO A 24 -12.81 -11.51 -5.92
C PRO A 24 -13.80 -10.45 -5.46
N ALA A 25 -13.93 -10.21 -4.15
CA ALA A 25 -14.77 -9.15 -3.59
C ALA A 25 -14.22 -7.76 -3.94
N VAL A 26 -12.90 -7.55 -3.88
CA VAL A 26 -12.25 -6.31 -4.32
C VAL A 26 -12.46 -6.10 -5.82
N THR A 27 -12.28 -7.14 -6.62
CA THR A 27 -12.48 -7.07 -8.08
C THR A 27 -13.91 -6.65 -8.41
N ALA A 28 -14.91 -7.25 -7.75
CA ALA A 28 -16.31 -6.90 -7.93
C ALA A 28 -16.63 -5.47 -7.44
N ALA A 29 -16.03 -5.04 -6.32
CA ALA A 29 -16.21 -3.70 -5.79
C ALA A 29 -15.59 -2.63 -6.70
N LEU A 30 -14.41 -2.87 -7.26
CA LEU A 30 -13.77 -2.00 -8.24
C LEU A 30 -14.59 -1.89 -9.52
N ALA A 31 -15.10 -3.01 -10.06
CA ALA A 31 -15.98 -2.99 -11.22
C ALA A 31 -17.30 -2.23 -10.95
N ALA A 32 -17.86 -2.36 -9.74
CA ALA A 32 -19.03 -1.59 -9.35
C ALA A 32 -18.72 -0.09 -9.21
N TYR A 33 -17.54 0.26 -8.71
CA TYR A 33 -17.06 1.64 -8.65
C TYR A 33 -16.89 2.26 -10.03
N ASP A 34 -16.31 1.53 -10.98
CA ASP A 34 -16.17 2.00 -12.36
C ASP A 34 -17.52 2.38 -12.99
N ALA A 35 -18.58 1.63 -12.65
CA ALA A 35 -19.94 1.89 -13.14
C ALA A 35 -20.66 3.06 -12.42
N ASP A 36 -20.35 3.35 -11.16
CA ASP A 36 -20.94 4.45 -10.37
C ASP A 36 -19.94 4.96 -9.32
N PRO A 37 -18.99 5.83 -9.71
CA PRO A 37 -17.93 6.27 -8.80
C PRO A 37 -18.48 6.97 -7.55
N HIS A 38 -19.56 7.73 -7.68
CA HIS A 38 -20.11 8.50 -6.56
C HIS A 38 -20.82 7.60 -5.55
N GLY A 39 -21.69 6.70 -6.00
CA GLY A 39 -22.45 5.82 -5.11
C GLY A 39 -21.63 4.65 -4.55
N ARG A 40 -20.51 4.32 -5.18
CA ARG A 40 -19.73 3.12 -4.85
C ARG A 40 -18.35 3.40 -4.27
N ASN A 41 -17.89 4.65 -4.21
CA ASN A 41 -16.60 4.99 -3.60
C ASN A 41 -16.45 4.42 -2.17
N ALA A 42 -17.33 4.78 -1.23
CA ALA A 42 -17.23 4.32 0.15
C ALA A 42 -17.41 2.78 0.32
N PRO A 43 -18.38 2.11 -0.33
CA PRO A 43 -18.46 0.64 -0.33
C PRO A 43 -17.21 -0.05 -0.87
N THR A 44 -16.58 0.51 -1.91
CA THR A 44 -15.36 -0.05 -2.50
C THR A 44 -14.17 0.15 -1.59
N LEU A 45 -14.00 1.35 -1.01
CA LEU A 45 -13.00 1.62 0.00
C LEU A 45 -13.15 0.69 1.22
N ALA A 46 -14.38 0.49 1.70
CA ALA A 46 -14.67 -0.39 2.83
C ALA A 46 -14.34 -1.86 2.55
N THR A 47 -14.43 -2.28 1.28
CA THR A 47 -14.03 -3.63 0.85
C THR A 47 -12.51 -3.75 0.77
N LEU A 48 -11.84 -2.71 0.27
CA LEU A 48 -10.38 -2.63 0.15
C LEU A 48 -9.66 -2.54 1.50
N GLN A 49 -10.26 -1.90 2.51
CA GLN A 49 -9.58 -1.49 3.75
C GLN A 49 -8.89 -2.62 4.51
N ASP A 50 -9.40 -3.85 4.39
CA ASP A 50 -8.91 -5.04 5.09
C ASP A 50 -8.08 -5.97 4.19
N THR A 51 -7.77 -5.52 2.97
CA THR A 51 -7.01 -6.31 2.01
C THR A 51 -5.53 -5.96 2.01
N ARG A 52 -4.74 -6.93 1.55
CA ARG A 52 -3.36 -6.67 1.15
C ARG A 52 -3.35 -5.87 -0.15
N VAL A 53 -2.39 -4.98 -0.27
CA VAL A 53 -1.98 -4.35 -1.53
C VAL A 53 -0.49 -4.57 -1.77
N LEU A 54 -0.09 -4.48 -3.03
CA LEU A 54 1.30 -4.55 -3.46
C LEU A 54 1.80 -3.14 -3.76
N VAL A 55 2.72 -2.63 -2.96
CA VAL A 55 3.42 -1.38 -3.25
C VAL A 55 4.64 -1.72 -4.11
N PRO A 56 4.81 -1.10 -5.29
CA PRO A 56 5.96 -1.35 -6.13
C PRO A 56 7.21 -0.70 -5.55
N VAL A 57 8.32 -1.43 -5.60
CA VAL A 57 9.64 -0.90 -5.27
C VAL A 57 10.58 -1.09 -6.46
N LEU A 58 11.25 -0.01 -6.85
CA LEU A 58 12.24 -0.01 -7.93
C LEU A 58 13.63 0.22 -7.35
N ALA A 59 14.65 -0.32 -8.03
CA ALA A 59 16.02 0.02 -7.71
C ALA A 59 16.29 1.43 -8.23
N VAL A 60 16.59 2.37 -7.33
CA VAL A 60 17.09 3.68 -7.73
C VAL A 60 18.60 3.54 -7.90
N LEU A 61 19.11 3.93 -9.07
CA LEU A 61 20.54 4.04 -9.26
C LEU A 61 21.02 5.22 -8.39
N GLY A 62 21.74 4.95 -7.32
CA GLY A 62 22.32 6.01 -6.47
C GLY A 62 23.18 6.98 -7.30
N GLU A 63 23.12 8.27 -6.97
CA GLU A 63 24.02 9.27 -7.55
C GLU A 63 25.48 8.89 -7.23
N VAL A 64 26.35 8.97 -8.24
CA VAL A 64 27.78 8.78 -8.05
C VAL A 64 28.34 10.06 -7.46
N GLU A 65 28.60 10.10 -6.15
CA GLU A 65 29.45 11.14 -5.58
C GLU A 65 30.91 10.85 -5.95
N TYR A 66 31.54 11.81 -6.62
CA TYR A 66 32.98 11.81 -6.85
C TYR A 66 33.64 12.52 -5.67
N ASP A 67 34.56 11.84 -4.98
CA ASP A 67 35.43 12.51 -4.02
C ASP A 67 36.43 13.45 -4.74
N GLU A 68 37.14 14.26 -3.96
CA GLU A 68 38.15 15.21 -4.48
C GLU A 68 39.30 14.52 -5.25
N ASN A 69 39.38 13.19 -5.23
CA ASN A 69 40.40 12.38 -5.90
C ASN A 69 39.87 11.60 -7.12
N GLY A 70 38.59 11.75 -7.48
CA GLY A 70 37.99 11.08 -8.63
C GLY A 70 37.79 9.57 -8.46
N LEU A 71 37.81 9.07 -7.22
CA LEU A 71 37.51 7.67 -6.92
C LEU A 71 36.00 7.50 -6.76
N ALA A 72 35.37 6.78 -7.68
CA ALA A 72 33.98 6.36 -7.54
C ALA A 72 33.85 5.38 -6.37
N HIS A 73 33.20 5.80 -5.28
CA HIS A 73 32.79 4.89 -4.23
C HIS A 73 31.53 4.11 -4.66
N ASP A 74 31.56 2.80 -4.41
CA ASP A 74 30.64 1.85 -5.02
C ASP A 74 29.19 1.95 -4.51
N LYS A 75 28.26 1.62 -5.41
CA LYS A 75 26.81 1.82 -5.37
C LYS A 75 26.11 1.06 -4.24
N THR A 76 25.59 1.78 -3.24
CA THR A 76 24.42 1.32 -2.50
C THR A 76 23.19 1.47 -3.41
N SER A 77 22.56 0.34 -3.77
CA SER A 77 21.25 0.36 -4.44
C SER A 77 20.18 0.64 -3.39
N ASP A 78 19.67 1.86 -3.35
CA ASP A 78 18.52 2.19 -2.53
C ASP A 78 17.24 1.70 -3.22
N MET A 79 16.42 0.99 -2.45
CA MET A 79 15.11 0.50 -2.89
C MET A 79 14.07 1.50 -2.42
N ALA A 80 13.42 2.21 -3.36
CA ALA A 80 12.44 3.24 -3.05
C ALA A 80 11.04 2.86 -3.53
N THR A 81 10.04 3.18 -2.72
CA THR A 81 8.64 3.21 -3.13
C THR A 81 8.45 4.19 -4.27
N VAL A 82 7.51 3.89 -5.17
CA VAL A 82 7.29 4.72 -6.36
C VAL A 82 6.22 5.76 -6.08
N LEU A 83 6.66 7.01 -5.99
CA LEU A 83 5.81 8.20 -6.03
C LEU A 83 5.72 8.71 -7.46
N ILE A 84 4.51 8.97 -7.93
CA ILE A 84 4.27 9.65 -9.21
C ILE A 84 3.81 11.09 -8.95
N THR A 85 4.15 12.00 -9.86
CA THR A 85 3.66 13.38 -9.83
C THR A 85 2.69 13.60 -11.00
N GLY A 86 1.46 13.98 -10.68
CA GLY A 86 0.44 14.37 -11.65
C GLY A 86 0.78 15.69 -12.35
N GLN A 87 0.08 15.98 -13.44
CA GLN A 87 0.25 17.25 -14.16
C GLN A 87 -0.16 18.48 -13.32
N ASP A 88 -1.00 18.26 -12.30
CA ASP A 88 -1.42 19.24 -11.31
C ASP A 88 -0.39 19.45 -10.19
N GLY A 89 0.75 18.76 -10.25
CA GLY A 89 1.82 18.82 -9.26
C GLY A 89 1.56 17.99 -8.00
N ARG A 90 0.38 17.38 -7.86
CA ARG A 90 0.08 16.48 -6.75
C ARG A 90 0.85 15.18 -6.89
N THR A 91 1.23 14.61 -5.77
CA THR A 91 2.01 13.38 -5.69
C THR A 91 1.15 12.22 -5.23
N ALA A 92 1.44 11.01 -5.70
CA ALA A 92 0.70 9.82 -5.29
C ALA A 92 1.61 8.62 -5.15
N LEU A 93 1.40 7.84 -4.08
CA LEU A 93 1.98 6.52 -3.93
C LEU A 93 1.18 5.51 -4.77
N LEU A 94 1.87 4.58 -5.43
CA LEU A 94 1.21 3.50 -6.17
C LEU A 94 0.96 2.27 -5.30
N ALA A 95 -0.20 1.65 -5.49
CA ALA A 95 -0.52 0.34 -4.95
C ALA A 95 -1.28 -0.50 -5.98
N PHE A 96 -1.16 -1.82 -5.87
CA PHE A 96 -1.82 -2.75 -6.78
C PHE A 96 -2.57 -3.82 -6.00
N THR A 97 -3.75 -4.19 -6.50
CA THR A 97 -4.55 -5.27 -5.91
C THR A 97 -4.10 -6.65 -6.37
N SER A 98 -3.22 -6.77 -7.37
CA SER A 98 -2.70 -8.04 -7.87
C SER A 98 -1.31 -7.92 -8.50
N GLN A 99 -0.60 -9.04 -8.60
CA GLN A 99 0.67 -9.13 -9.32
C GLN A 99 0.49 -8.88 -10.83
N GLU A 100 -0.66 -9.26 -11.40
CA GLU A 100 -0.97 -9.03 -12.81
C GLU A 100 -1.05 -7.53 -13.11
N ALA A 101 -1.78 -6.77 -12.30
CA ALA A 101 -1.88 -5.31 -12.46
C ALA A 101 -0.53 -4.63 -12.28
N LEU A 102 0.27 -5.03 -11.27
CA LEU A 102 1.61 -4.51 -11.04
C LEU A 102 2.56 -4.82 -12.21
N THR A 103 2.55 -6.06 -12.71
CA THR A 103 3.42 -6.49 -13.82
C THR A 103 3.04 -5.80 -15.13
N THR A 104 1.74 -5.57 -15.34
CA THR A 104 1.23 -4.80 -16.49
C THR A 104 1.70 -3.36 -16.44
N TRP A 105 1.76 -2.76 -15.25
CA TRP A 105 2.31 -1.43 -15.05
C TRP A 105 3.84 -1.39 -15.28
N ASN A 106 4.58 -2.26 -14.59
CA ASN A 106 6.03 -2.36 -14.73
C ASN A 106 6.53 -3.77 -14.35
N PRO A 107 7.03 -4.56 -15.31
CA PRO A 107 7.52 -5.92 -15.04
C PRO A 107 8.84 -5.97 -14.24
N GLU A 108 9.56 -4.84 -14.11
CA GLU A 108 10.79 -4.76 -13.31
C GLU A 108 10.53 -4.39 -11.84
N ALA A 109 9.30 -4.00 -11.50
CA ALA A 109 8.93 -3.63 -10.15
C ALA A 109 8.90 -4.83 -9.22
N ARG A 110 9.49 -4.67 -8.02
CA ARG A 110 9.43 -5.69 -6.98
C ARG A 110 8.21 -5.45 -6.10
N PRO A 111 7.30 -6.42 -5.95
CA PRO A 111 6.12 -6.27 -5.11
C PRO A 111 6.49 -6.32 -3.63
N VAL A 112 5.98 -5.38 -2.85
CA VAL A 112 5.99 -5.43 -1.38
C VAL A 112 4.55 -5.49 -0.88
N ALA A 113 4.16 -6.64 -0.32
CA ALA A 113 2.84 -6.84 0.24
C ALA A 113 2.70 -6.14 1.61
N VAL A 114 1.69 -5.29 1.74
CA VAL A 114 1.32 -4.57 2.97
C VAL A 114 -0.20 -4.47 3.08
N SER A 115 -0.73 -4.21 4.28
CA SER A 115 -2.15 -3.84 4.39
C SER A 115 -2.40 -2.48 3.71
N LEU A 116 -3.63 -2.26 3.22
CA LEU A 116 -4.02 -0.97 2.65
C LEU A 116 -3.76 0.20 3.63
N ARG A 117 -4.07 0.00 4.91
CA ARG A 117 -3.84 1.01 5.96
C ARG A 117 -2.37 1.37 6.13
N LYS A 118 -1.48 0.38 6.03
CA LYS A 118 -0.03 0.62 6.06
C LYS A 118 0.45 1.34 4.79
N ALA A 119 -0.09 1.01 3.62
CA ALA A 119 0.21 1.75 2.39
C ALA A 119 -0.24 3.22 2.48
N ALA A 120 -1.43 3.48 3.02
CA ALA A 120 -1.94 4.83 3.27
C ALA A 120 -1.05 5.61 4.25
N LEU A 121 -0.62 4.98 5.35
CA LEU A 121 0.33 5.59 6.29
C LEU A 121 1.66 5.93 5.60
N SER A 122 2.21 5.03 4.78
CA SER A 122 3.43 5.31 4.01
C SER A 122 3.25 6.47 3.03
N ALA A 123 2.12 6.53 2.32
CA ALA A 123 1.81 7.64 1.43
C ALA A 123 1.85 8.98 2.19
N ILE A 124 1.23 9.06 3.37
CA ILE A 124 1.24 10.28 4.20
C ILE A 124 2.65 10.63 4.67
N GLN A 125 3.44 9.64 5.12
CA GLN A 125 4.81 9.84 5.60
C GLN A 125 5.75 10.33 4.49
N ASP A 126 5.52 9.84 3.27
CA ASP A 126 6.27 10.25 2.06
C ASP A 126 5.75 11.58 1.48
N GLY A 127 4.74 12.20 2.09
CA GLY A 127 4.19 13.49 1.67
C GLY A 127 3.27 13.40 0.45
N ALA A 128 2.78 12.22 0.10
CA ALA A 128 1.87 12.00 -1.01
C ALA A 128 0.47 12.58 -0.74
N ASP A 129 -0.15 13.15 -1.77
CA ASP A 129 -1.52 13.65 -1.72
C ASP A 129 -2.56 12.52 -1.87
N ALA A 130 -2.16 11.39 -2.46
CA ALA A 130 -3.03 10.26 -2.72
C ALA A 130 -2.31 8.90 -2.66
N LEU A 131 -3.09 7.84 -2.48
CA LEU A 131 -2.74 6.47 -2.81
C LEU A 131 -3.56 6.06 -4.04
N LEU A 132 -2.90 5.70 -5.14
CA LEU A 132 -3.55 5.27 -6.37
C LEU A 132 -3.48 3.76 -6.51
N VAL A 133 -4.66 3.14 -6.53
CA VAL A 133 -4.81 1.70 -6.67
C VAL A 133 -5.04 1.34 -8.13
N ASP A 134 -4.28 0.36 -8.64
CA ASP A 134 -4.43 -0.25 -9.98
C ASP A 134 -4.38 0.74 -11.15
N VAL A 135 -3.34 1.58 -11.20
CA VAL A 135 -3.15 2.58 -12.27
C VAL A 135 -3.03 2.00 -13.68
N ALA A 136 -2.66 0.72 -13.82
CA ALA A 136 -2.61 0.01 -15.10
C ALA A 136 -3.89 -0.80 -15.40
N GLY A 137 -4.90 -0.69 -14.55
CA GLY A 137 -6.22 -1.28 -14.73
C GLY A 137 -6.44 -2.61 -14.00
N PRO A 138 -7.67 -3.15 -14.08
CA PRO A 138 -8.74 -2.68 -14.96
C PRO A 138 -9.43 -1.38 -14.52
N VAL A 139 -9.36 -1.01 -13.23
CA VAL A 139 -10.03 0.19 -12.68
C VAL A 139 -9.06 0.94 -11.78
N LEU A 140 -8.80 2.21 -12.10
CA LEU A 140 -8.03 3.10 -11.22
C LEU A 140 -8.94 3.58 -10.07
N PHE A 141 -8.49 3.35 -8.84
CA PHE A 141 -9.21 3.78 -7.64
C PHE A 141 -8.34 4.72 -6.79
N PRO A 142 -8.64 6.03 -6.76
CA PRO A 142 -7.90 6.98 -5.96
C PRO A 142 -8.41 7.00 -4.51
N ILE A 143 -7.48 7.04 -3.57
CA ILE A 143 -7.73 7.28 -2.15
C ILE A 143 -6.98 8.56 -1.76
N GLU A 144 -7.71 9.62 -1.47
CA GLU A 144 -7.15 10.96 -1.23
C GLU A 144 -7.86 11.66 -0.06
N GLY A 145 -7.30 12.79 0.38
CA GLY A 145 -7.95 13.65 1.37
C GLY A 145 -8.25 12.96 2.71
N ASP A 146 -9.51 13.05 3.14
CA ASP A 146 -9.94 12.53 4.44
C ASP A 146 -9.91 11.01 4.53
N ASP A 147 -10.20 10.31 3.43
CA ASP A 147 -10.16 8.84 3.39
C ASP A 147 -8.73 8.31 3.52
N LEU A 148 -7.77 8.96 2.85
CA LEU A 148 -6.35 8.61 2.98
C LEU A 148 -5.88 8.80 4.43
N ARG A 149 -6.22 9.94 5.03
CA ARG A 149 -5.82 10.27 6.41
C ARG A 149 -6.44 9.29 7.40
N ALA A 150 -7.73 9.00 7.27
CA ALA A 150 -8.43 8.09 8.16
C ALA A 150 -7.84 6.68 8.12
N LEU A 151 -7.50 6.16 6.94
CA LEU A 151 -6.78 4.89 6.82
C LEU A 151 -5.39 4.94 7.48
N GLY A 152 -4.64 6.03 7.28
CA GLY A 152 -3.32 6.21 7.89
C GLY A 152 -3.35 6.34 9.41
N GLU A 153 -4.46 6.84 9.96
CA GLU A 153 -4.76 6.89 11.39
C GLU A 153 -5.34 5.57 11.94
N ASP A 154 -5.38 4.52 11.13
CA ASP A 154 -5.91 3.18 11.45
C ASP A 154 -7.40 3.20 11.85
N LEU A 155 -8.16 4.15 11.30
CA LEU A 155 -9.62 4.16 11.44
C LEU A 155 -10.25 3.11 10.52
N LEU A 156 -11.40 2.61 10.94
CA LEU A 156 -12.21 1.66 10.20
C LEU A 156 -13.39 2.36 9.55
N LEU A 157 -13.59 2.12 8.26
CA LEU A 157 -14.77 2.58 7.55
C LEU A 157 -15.91 1.59 7.79
N VAL A 158 -16.93 2.03 8.52
CA VAL A 158 -18.06 1.20 8.93
C VAL A 158 -19.38 1.76 8.43
N ARG A 159 -20.38 0.89 8.29
CA ARG A 159 -21.73 1.31 7.92
C ARG A 159 -22.42 1.96 9.13
N VAL A 160 -22.92 3.18 8.95
CA VAL A 160 -23.64 3.95 9.98
C VAL A 160 -25.00 4.34 9.44
N GLY A 161 -26.06 3.66 9.91
CA GLY A 161 -27.40 3.79 9.32
C GLY A 161 -27.38 3.40 7.84
N GLU A 162 -27.86 4.31 6.99
CA GLU A 162 -27.85 4.13 5.52
C GLU A 162 -26.51 4.53 4.87
N GLY A 163 -25.62 5.21 5.61
CA GLY A 163 -24.36 5.76 5.11
C GLY A 163 -23.11 5.07 5.66
N TRP A 164 -21.98 5.78 5.53
CA TRP A 164 -20.66 5.33 5.98
C TRP A 164 -20.05 6.34 6.95
N GLY A 165 -19.24 5.85 7.89
CA GLY A 165 -18.51 6.70 8.81
C GLY A 165 -17.24 6.01 9.31
N TRP A 166 -16.28 6.83 9.73
CA TRP A 166 -15.01 6.38 10.30
C TRP A 166 -15.17 6.13 11.80
N ALA A 167 -14.64 5.02 12.28
CA ALA A 167 -14.63 4.65 13.69
C ALA A 167 -13.24 4.16 14.12
N GLN A 168 -12.84 4.47 15.35
CA GLN A 168 -11.66 3.82 15.93
C GLN A 168 -11.96 2.35 16.21
N ALA A 169 -11.00 1.48 15.88
CA ALA A 169 -10.99 0.13 16.41
C ALA A 169 -10.80 0.21 17.93
N VAL A 170 -11.86 -0.02 18.69
CA VAL A 170 -11.73 -0.17 20.14
C VAL A 170 -11.28 -1.60 20.40
N GLU A 171 -10.02 -1.80 20.79
CA GLU A 171 -9.57 -3.07 21.34
C GLU A 171 -10.50 -3.40 22.53
N ARG A 172 -11.22 -4.54 22.43
CA ARG A 172 -11.95 -5.03 23.60
C ARG A 172 -10.90 -5.35 24.66
N PRO A 173 -10.99 -4.78 25.88
CA PRO A 173 -10.08 -5.19 26.94
C PRO A 173 -10.20 -6.70 27.12
N ASP A 174 -9.06 -7.38 27.21
CA ASP A 174 -8.97 -8.81 27.47
C ASP A 174 -9.81 -9.14 28.71
N VAL A 175 -10.96 -9.80 28.50
CA VAL A 175 -11.72 -10.41 29.60
C VAL A 175 -11.04 -11.74 29.90
N THR A 176 -9.85 -11.68 30.49
CA THR A 176 -9.20 -12.84 31.12
C THR A 176 -9.14 -12.63 32.63
N GLN A 177 -10.14 -13.24 33.29
CA GLN A 177 -10.06 -13.97 34.56
C GLN A 177 -9.67 -13.24 35.86
N GLU A 178 -10.69 -12.94 36.68
CA GLU A 178 -10.68 -13.03 38.16
C GLU A 178 -12.17 -12.98 38.60
N ARG A 179 -12.78 -13.91 39.35
CA ARG A 179 -12.37 -15.03 40.21
C ARG A 179 -13.46 -16.10 40.23
#